data_AF-A0A1I1RLX3-F1
#
_entry.id   AF-A0A1I1RLX3-F1
#
_cell.length_a   1.000
_cell.length_b   1.000
_cell.length_c   1.000
_cell.angle_alpha   90.00
_cell.angle_beta   90.00
_cell.angle_gamma   90.00
#
_symmetry.space_group_name_H-M   'P 1'
#
loop_
_entity.id
_entity.type
_entity.pdbx_description
1 polymer ?
#
loop_
_entity_poly.entity_id
_entity_poly.type
_entity_poly.pdbx_seq_one_letter_code
_entity_poly.pdbx_strand_id
1 'polypeptide(L)'
;MFARRSLLRLTAGLVAIGFFGKPATAQTTLAARLLEPGPLPEKVFGAADAPVTVIEYASLTCHHCMNFHIKTWPAFKAKYVDTGKVRFIAREFPLDPLATAGFMLARCSDDAKWYPIVDMLYKTQEGWAHSPKPLDALTQTMKQAGFTQETVEACL
;
A
#
# COMPACT_ATOMS: atom_id res chain seq x y z
N MET A 1 -50.73 -22.81 67.08
CA MET A 1 -52.06 -22.67 66.47
C MET A 1 -51.92 -21.90 65.16
N PHE A 2 -52.51 -22.43 64.07
CA PHE A 2 -52.66 -21.86 62.71
C PHE A 2 -51.39 -21.47 61.92
N ALA A 3 -51.22 -21.83 60.65
CA ALA A 3 -51.93 -22.78 59.80
C ALA A 3 -51.02 -23.17 58.62
N ARG A 4 -51.17 -24.43 58.22
CA ARG A 4 -50.76 -25.01 56.93
C ARG A 4 -51.42 -24.26 55.76
N ARG A 5 -50.75 -24.35 54.60
CA ARG A 5 -51.24 -24.11 53.22
C ARG A 5 -51.24 -22.65 52.78
N SER A 6 -50.86 -22.27 51.56
CA SER A 6 -50.33 -22.98 50.41
C SER A 6 -50.18 -21.92 49.30
N LEU A 7 -49.20 -22.13 48.41
CA LEU A 7 -49.26 -21.81 46.97
C LEU A 7 -49.31 -20.32 46.56
N LEU A 8 -48.16 -19.82 46.11
CA LEU A 8 -47.98 -19.22 44.78
C LEU A 8 -46.49 -19.33 44.42
N ARG A 9 -46.04 -20.37 43.71
CA ARG A 9 -46.09 -20.58 42.24
C ARG A 9 -45.09 -19.69 41.48
N LEU A 10 -44.09 -20.37 40.90
CA LEU A 10 -43.49 -20.17 39.55
C LEU A 10 -42.75 -18.84 39.31
N THR A 11 -41.45 -18.78 38.96
CA THR A 11 -40.72 -19.58 37.96
C THR A 11 -39.21 -19.60 38.26
N ALA A 12 -38.62 -20.80 38.27
CA ALA A 12 -37.24 -20.99 37.88
C ALA A 12 -37.20 -21.04 36.34
N GLY A 13 -36.35 -20.24 35.71
CA GLY A 13 -36.23 -20.21 34.24
C GLY A 13 -34.91 -19.58 33.81
N LEU A 14 -34.02 -20.44 33.30
CA LEU A 14 -32.70 -20.15 32.77
C LEU A 14 -32.72 -19.04 31.69
N VAL A 15 -31.66 -18.24 31.61
CA VAL A 15 -30.67 -18.18 30.53
C VAL A 15 -29.86 -16.89 30.71
N ALA A 16 -28.66 -17.01 31.28
CA ALA A 16 -27.60 -16.00 31.12
C ALA A 16 -26.28 -16.69 30.71
N ILE A 17 -26.39 -17.79 29.95
CA ILE A 17 -25.24 -18.50 29.42
C ILE A 17 -24.94 -17.91 28.04
N GLY A 18 -23.86 -17.12 27.98
CA GLY A 18 -22.98 -17.14 26.83
C GLY A 18 -23.36 -16.26 25.64
N PHE A 19 -23.42 -14.94 25.83
CA PHE A 19 -22.80 -14.06 24.84
C PHE A 19 -21.30 -13.98 25.15
N PHE A 20 -20.61 -15.13 25.08
CA PHE A 20 -19.19 -15.11 24.76
C PHE A 20 -19.12 -14.54 23.34
N GLY A 21 -18.83 -13.24 23.25
CA GLY A 21 -18.51 -12.61 21.98
C GLY A 21 -17.44 -13.47 21.31
N LYS A 22 -17.80 -14.17 20.23
CA LYS A 22 -16.82 -14.86 19.41
C LYS A 22 -15.78 -13.80 19.04
N PRO A 23 -14.47 -14.05 19.25
CA PRO A 23 -13.47 -13.14 18.72
C PRO A 23 -13.75 -12.98 17.23
N ALA A 24 -13.72 -11.75 16.74
CA ALA A 24 -13.99 -11.42 15.35
C ALA A 24 -12.87 -11.98 14.44
N THR A 25 -12.88 -13.29 14.20
CA THR A 25 -11.91 -14.01 13.36
C THR A 25 -11.99 -13.60 11.89
N ALA A 26 -13.05 -12.88 11.49
CA ALA A 26 -13.22 -12.41 10.12
C ALA A 26 -12.24 -11.29 9.73
N GLN A 27 -11.78 -10.46 10.67
CA GLN A 27 -10.82 -9.38 10.35
C GLN A 27 -9.38 -9.89 10.23
N THR A 28 -9.02 -10.95 10.96
CA THR A 28 -7.66 -11.51 11.00
C THR A 28 -7.25 -12.10 9.65
N THR A 29 -8.20 -12.70 8.92
CA THR A 29 -7.92 -13.33 7.62
C THR A 29 -7.67 -12.31 6.51
N LEU A 30 -8.39 -11.19 6.51
CA LEU A 30 -8.17 -10.10 5.55
C LEU A 30 -6.83 -9.41 5.78
N ALA A 31 -6.51 -9.10 7.05
CA ALA A 31 -5.24 -8.48 7.40
C ALA A 31 -4.04 -9.36 6.99
N ALA A 32 -4.10 -10.67 7.26
CA ALA A 32 -3.06 -11.60 6.81
C ALA A 32 -2.91 -11.60 5.28
N ARG A 33 -4.02 -11.67 4.53
CA ARG A 33 -4.00 -11.64 3.07
C ARG A 33 -3.43 -10.34 2.49
N LEU A 34 -3.63 -9.21 3.15
CA LEU A 34 -3.07 -7.93 2.71
C LEU A 34 -1.54 -7.88 2.89
N LEU A 35 -1.00 -8.60 3.88
CA LEU A 35 0.44 -8.68 4.14
C LEU A 35 1.17 -9.65 3.21
N GLU A 36 0.46 -10.56 2.55
CA GLU A 36 1.06 -11.45 1.55
C GLU A 36 1.74 -10.61 0.45
N PRO A 37 3.01 -10.91 0.11
CA PRO A 37 3.70 -10.24 -0.99
C PRO A 37 2.98 -10.48 -2.33
N GLY A 38 3.06 -9.49 -3.22
CA GLY A 38 2.65 -9.65 -4.60
C GLY A 38 3.62 -10.54 -5.41
N PRO A 39 3.32 -10.76 -6.70
CA PRO A 39 4.20 -11.54 -7.59
C PRO A 39 5.55 -10.88 -7.86
N LEU A 40 5.67 -9.57 -7.62
CA LEU A 40 6.89 -8.81 -7.77
C LEU A 40 7.55 -8.56 -6.40
N PRO A 41 8.89 -8.53 -6.32
CA PRO A 41 9.59 -8.16 -5.09
C PRO A 41 9.09 -6.83 -4.53
N GLU A 42 8.83 -6.78 -3.22
CA GLU A 42 8.33 -5.61 -2.52
C GLU A 42 9.37 -4.48 -2.51
N LYS A 43 8.90 -3.22 -2.59
CA LYS A 43 9.73 -2.04 -2.43
C LYS A 43 9.54 -1.51 -1.01
N VAL A 44 10.50 -1.83 -0.15
CA VAL A 44 10.38 -1.66 1.31
C VAL A 44 11.28 -0.53 1.80
N PHE A 45 10.78 0.25 2.73
CA PHE A 45 11.52 1.29 3.45
C PHE A 45 11.34 1.11 4.96
N GLY A 46 12.40 1.38 5.73
CA GLY A 46 12.41 1.24 7.18
C GLY A 46 12.81 -0.16 7.66
N ALA A 47 12.77 -0.36 8.98
CA ALA A 47 13.18 -1.61 9.61
C ALA A 47 12.16 -2.74 9.36
N ALA A 48 12.64 -3.97 9.15
CA ALA A 48 11.79 -5.13 8.89
C ALA A 48 10.91 -5.52 10.09
N ASP A 49 11.37 -5.20 11.30
CA ASP A 49 10.72 -5.48 12.59
C ASP A 49 9.97 -4.28 13.17
N ALA A 50 9.79 -3.21 12.39
CA ALA A 50 9.00 -2.05 12.82
C ALA A 50 7.57 -2.49 13.22
N PRO A 51 7.02 -1.95 14.33
CA PRO A 51 5.79 -2.45 14.94
C PRO A 51 4.53 -2.19 14.09
N VAL A 52 4.61 -1.28 13.12
CA VAL A 52 3.51 -0.95 12.21
C VAL A 52 3.96 -1.14 10.77
N THR A 53 3.14 -1.82 9.97
CA THR A 53 3.32 -1.90 8.52
C THR A 53 2.31 -0.99 7.82
N VAL A 54 2.78 -0.15 6.90
CA VAL A 54 1.96 0.65 6.00
C VAL A 54 2.24 0.21 4.58
N ILE A 55 1.18 -0.10 3.84
CA ILE A 55 1.26 -0.49 2.44
C ILE A 55 0.58 0.57 1.60
N GLU A 56 1.33 1.24 0.75
CA GLU A 56 0.78 2.16 -0.24
C GLU A 56 0.62 1.44 -1.57
N TYR A 57 -0.56 1.56 -2.18
CA TYR A 57 -0.80 1.21 -3.57
C TYR A 57 -0.86 2.50 -4.38
N ALA A 58 0.05 2.68 -5.33
CA ALA A 58 0.19 3.94 -6.05
C ALA A 58 0.34 3.76 -7.56
N SER A 59 -0.21 4.70 -8.33
CA SER A 59 -0.02 4.81 -9.78
C SER A 59 0.89 5.97 -10.13
N LEU A 60 1.74 5.82 -11.14
CA LEU A 60 2.63 6.88 -11.64
C LEU A 60 1.90 8.00 -12.39
N THR A 61 0.67 7.76 -12.86
CA THR A 61 -0.16 8.75 -13.56
C THR A 61 -1.21 9.39 -12.65
N CYS A 62 -1.31 8.96 -11.39
CA CYS A 62 -2.27 9.53 -10.45
C CYS A 62 -1.71 10.80 -9.79
N HIS A 63 -2.40 11.93 -9.99
CA HIS A 63 -2.03 13.22 -9.38
C HIS A 63 -2.10 13.22 -7.85
N HIS A 64 -2.98 12.40 -7.25
CA HIS A 64 -3.05 12.28 -5.79
C HIS A 64 -1.86 11.49 -5.23
N CYS A 65 -1.44 10.41 -5.89
CA CYS A 65 -0.23 9.66 -5.54
C CYS A 65 1.01 10.56 -5.66
N MET A 66 1.11 11.33 -6.73
CA MET A 66 2.18 12.31 -6.91
C MET A 66 2.22 13.34 -5.77
N ASN A 67 1.06 13.91 -5.40
CA ASN A 67 1.01 14.85 -4.28
C ASN A 67 1.42 14.21 -2.96
N PHE A 68 0.99 12.99 -2.68
CA PHE A 68 1.45 12.26 -1.49
C PHE A 68 2.98 12.10 -1.51
N HIS A 69 3.54 11.59 -2.61
CA HIS A 69 4.98 11.35 -2.74
C HIS A 69 5.82 12.62 -2.58
N ILE A 70 5.36 13.75 -3.14
CA ILE A 70 6.12 15.01 -3.10
C ILE A 70 5.92 15.77 -1.79
N LYS A 71 4.69 15.80 -1.25
CA LYS A 71 4.33 16.72 -0.16
C LYS A 71 4.21 16.03 1.20
N THR A 72 3.84 14.76 1.23
CA THR A 72 3.54 14.03 2.48
C THR A 72 4.63 13.04 2.83
N TRP A 73 5.05 12.23 1.85
CA TRP A 73 6.02 11.16 2.03
C TRP A 73 7.33 11.61 2.70
N PRO A 74 7.97 12.75 2.36
CA PRO A 74 9.23 13.13 2.99
C PRO A 74 9.09 13.33 4.51
N ALA A 75 8.04 14.03 4.94
CA ALA A 75 7.77 14.25 6.36
C ALA A 75 7.32 12.96 7.08
N PHE A 76 6.51 12.14 6.42
CA PHE A 76 6.07 10.84 6.95
C PHE A 76 7.28 9.89 7.15
N LYS A 77 8.13 9.78 6.13
CA LYS A 77 9.33 8.96 6.13
C LYS A 77 10.27 9.37 7.27
N ALA A 78 10.60 10.66 7.36
CA ALA A 78 11.48 11.18 8.41
C ALA A 78 10.92 10.94 9.82
N LYS A 79 9.60 11.11 10.02
CA LYS A 79 8.98 11.00 11.33
C LYS A 79 8.77 9.55 11.79
N TYR A 80 8.49 8.63 10.87
CA TYR A 80 8.02 7.28 11.22
C TYR A 80 8.86 6.14 10.63
N VAL A 81 9.29 6.26 9.37
CA VAL A 81 10.03 5.19 8.69
C VAL A 81 11.49 5.19 9.15
N ASP A 82 12.12 6.36 9.10
CA ASP A 82 13.54 6.54 9.45
C ASP A 82 13.79 6.40 10.96
N THR A 83 12.73 6.52 11.78
CA THR A 83 12.79 6.30 13.24
C THR A 83 12.41 4.87 13.64
N GLY A 84 12.24 3.96 12.68
CA GLY A 84 11.94 2.54 12.93
C GLY A 84 10.52 2.24 13.42
N LYS A 85 9.61 3.23 13.37
CA LYS A 85 8.22 3.04 13.83
C LYS A 85 7.34 2.39 12.78
N VAL A 86 7.67 2.59 11.50
CA VAL A 86 6.89 2.08 10.37
C VAL A 86 7.79 1.35 9.37
N ARG A 87 7.39 0.12 9.01
CA ARG A 87 7.81 -0.57 7.78
C ARG A 87 6.87 -0.11 6.67
N PHE A 88 7.39 0.65 5.72
CA PHE A 88 6.60 1.15 4.60
C PHE A 88 6.85 0.30 3.36
N ILE A 89 5.78 -0.16 2.71
CA ILE A 89 5.83 -0.95 1.50
C ILE A 89 5.14 -0.18 0.38
N ALA A 90 5.88 0.17 -0.65
CA ALA A 90 5.33 0.71 -1.88
C ALA A 90 4.96 -0.44 -2.82
N ARG A 91 3.69 -0.52 -3.20
CA ARG A 91 3.17 -1.47 -4.18
C ARG A 91 2.65 -0.71 -5.38
N GLU A 92 3.14 -1.12 -6.54
CA GLU A 92 2.81 -0.49 -7.81
C GLU A 92 1.39 -0.91 -8.20
N PHE A 93 0.55 0.07 -8.47
CA PHE A 93 -0.85 -0.12 -8.84
C PHE A 93 -1.16 0.73 -10.08
N PRO A 94 -0.64 0.34 -11.26
CA PRO A 94 -0.86 1.09 -12.48
C PRO A 94 -2.35 1.10 -12.84
N LEU A 95 -2.89 2.30 -13.09
CA LEU A 95 -4.29 2.50 -13.47
C LEU A 95 -4.49 2.56 -15.00
N ASP A 96 -3.40 2.61 -15.76
CA ASP A 96 -3.39 2.71 -17.21
C ASP A 96 -2.07 2.14 -17.79
N PRO A 97 -2.00 1.86 -19.11
CA PRO A 97 -0.80 1.30 -19.73
C PRO A 97 0.45 2.19 -19.62
N LEU A 98 0.29 3.50 -19.52
CA LEU A 98 1.41 4.42 -19.42
C LEU A 98 2.04 4.34 -18.01
N ALA A 99 1.22 4.24 -16.96
CA ALA A 99 1.70 3.95 -15.61
C ALA A 99 2.38 2.58 -15.54
N THR A 100 1.84 1.57 -16.22
CA THR A 100 2.46 0.24 -16.33
C THR A 100 3.85 0.36 -16.96
N ALA A 101 3.98 1.06 -18.09
CA ALA A 101 5.27 1.29 -18.74
C ALA A 101 6.26 2.01 -17.82
N GLY A 102 5.83 3.04 -17.08
CA GLY A 102 6.67 3.75 -16.12
C GLY A 102 7.22 2.84 -15.02
N PHE A 103 6.39 1.96 -14.44
CA PHE A 103 6.86 1.01 -13.42
C PHE A 103 7.71 -0.12 -14.00
N MET A 104 7.40 -0.60 -15.21
CA MET A 104 8.25 -1.56 -15.92
C MET A 104 9.65 -1.00 -16.12
N LEU A 105 9.77 0.24 -16.60
CA LEU A 105 11.05 0.92 -16.77
C LEU A 105 11.79 1.12 -15.45
N ALA A 106 11.08 1.52 -14.38
CA ALA A 106 11.69 1.64 -13.05
C ALA A 106 12.23 0.29 -12.54
N ARG A 107 11.53 -0.81 -12.78
CA ARG A 107 11.96 -2.17 -12.39
C ARG A 107 13.01 -2.79 -13.32
N CYS A 108 13.07 -2.35 -14.57
CA CYS A 108 14.08 -2.81 -15.51
C CYS A 108 15.48 -2.26 -15.19
N SER A 109 15.54 -1.21 -14.36
CA SER A 109 16.79 -0.70 -13.80
C SER A 109 17.27 -1.50 -12.59
N ASP A 110 18.49 -1.24 -12.13
CA ASP A 110 19.01 -1.79 -10.88
C ASP A 110 18.07 -1.49 -9.69
N ASP A 111 17.96 -2.40 -8.72
CA ASP A 111 17.04 -2.25 -7.59
C ASP A 111 17.25 -0.94 -6.81
N ALA A 112 18.50 -0.51 -6.69
CA ALA A 112 18.89 0.76 -6.06
C ALA A 112 18.41 2.01 -6.81
N LYS A 113 18.14 1.91 -8.12
CA LYS A 113 17.65 3.01 -8.97
C LYS A 113 16.14 3.13 -8.99
N TRP A 114 15.41 2.11 -8.55
CA TRP A 114 13.95 2.11 -8.58
C TRP A 114 13.36 3.34 -7.88
N TYR A 115 13.78 3.65 -6.64
CA TYR A 115 13.23 4.79 -5.91
C TYR A 115 13.61 6.14 -6.55
N PRO A 116 14.89 6.40 -6.91
CA PRO A 116 15.25 7.61 -7.66
C PRO A 116 14.46 7.79 -8.96
N ILE A 117 14.19 6.72 -9.70
CA ILE A 117 13.40 6.79 -10.94
C ILE A 117 11.94 7.13 -10.62
N VAL A 118 11.31 6.42 -9.68
CA VAL A 118 9.91 6.70 -9.28
C VAL A 118 9.76 8.12 -8.74
N ASP A 119 10.72 8.59 -7.94
CA ASP A 119 10.75 9.96 -7.42
C ASP A 119 10.84 11.00 -8.54
N MET A 120 11.73 10.78 -9.52
CA MET A 120 11.86 11.62 -10.70
C MET A 120 10.56 11.62 -11.53
N LEU A 121 10.00 10.44 -11.81
CA LEU A 121 8.76 10.31 -12.57
C LEU A 121 7.59 11.03 -11.89
N TYR A 122 7.47 10.98 -10.56
CA TYR A 122 6.48 11.80 -9.85
C TYR A 122 6.76 13.29 -9.95
N LYS A 123 8.00 13.73 -9.73
CA LYS A 123 8.37 15.16 -9.82
C LYS A 123 8.13 15.77 -11.20
N THR A 124 8.22 14.96 -12.25
CA THR A 124 8.00 15.39 -13.64
C THR A 124 6.67 14.92 -14.21
N GLN A 125 5.75 14.39 -13.39
CA GLN A 125 4.50 13.75 -13.82
C GLN A 125 3.73 14.59 -14.84
N GLU A 126 3.52 15.87 -14.56
CA GLU A 126 2.76 16.77 -15.43
C GLU A 126 3.36 16.89 -16.83
N GLY A 127 4.68 16.78 -16.97
CA GLY A 127 5.37 16.91 -18.25
C GLY A 127 5.30 15.67 -19.13
N TRP A 128 5.33 14.45 -18.55
CA TRP A 128 5.32 13.22 -19.33
C TRP A 128 3.95 12.56 -19.39
N ALA A 129 3.18 12.54 -18.30
CA ALA A 129 1.91 11.81 -18.22
C ALA A 129 0.79 12.51 -19.01
N HIS A 130 0.82 13.84 -19.07
CA HIS A 130 -0.20 14.66 -19.73
C HIS A 130 0.28 15.29 -21.05
N SER A 131 1.43 14.83 -21.57
CA SER A 131 1.93 15.24 -22.89
C SER A 131 0.99 14.74 -24.01
N PRO A 132 0.85 15.46 -25.15
CA PRO A 132 0.17 14.96 -26.34
C PRO A 132 0.76 13.64 -26.88
N LYS A 133 2.05 13.37 -26.60
CA LYS A 133 2.74 12.12 -26.92
C LYS A 133 3.38 11.55 -25.64
N PRO A 134 2.60 10.89 -24.78
CA PRO A 134 3.04 10.59 -23.43
C PRO A 134 4.13 9.51 -23.37
N LEU A 135 4.12 8.53 -24.28
CA LEU A 135 5.18 7.52 -24.34
C LEU A 135 6.52 8.11 -24.81
N ASP A 136 6.50 8.99 -25.82
CA ASP A 136 7.69 9.71 -26.27
C ASP A 136 8.25 10.58 -25.13
N ALA A 137 7.38 11.27 -24.39
CA ALA A 137 7.76 12.11 -23.26
C ALA A 137 8.30 11.29 -22.08
N LEU A 138 7.70 10.13 -21.78
CA LEU A 138 8.21 9.18 -20.80
C LEU A 138 9.60 8.68 -21.20
N THR A 139 9.77 8.27 -22.45
CA THR A 139 11.06 7.83 -23.01
C THR A 139 12.13 8.92 -22.87
N GLN A 140 11.78 10.17 -23.22
CA GLN A 140 12.67 11.32 -23.06
C GLN A 140 13.02 11.59 -21.60
N THR A 141 12.07 11.40 -20.69
CA THR A 141 12.27 11.53 -19.25
C THR A 141 13.23 10.45 -18.72
N MET A 142 13.07 9.21 -19.17
CA MET A 142 13.94 8.10 -18.77
C MET A 142 15.40 8.23 -19.24
N LYS A 143 15.69 9.02 -20.28
CA LYS A 143 17.07 9.36 -20.65
C LYS A 143 17.83 10.05 -19.51
N GLN A 144 17.13 10.81 -18.66
CA GLN A 144 17.73 11.43 -17.47
C GLN A 144 18.16 10.40 -16.42
N ALA A 145 17.52 9.23 -16.42
CA ALA A 145 17.88 8.09 -15.59
C ALA A 145 18.91 7.15 -16.25
N GLY A 146 19.49 7.54 -17.39
CA GLY A 146 20.52 6.78 -18.10
C GLY A 146 19.99 5.74 -19.09
N PHE A 147 18.69 5.75 -19.41
CA PHE A 147 18.12 4.88 -20.43
C PHE A 147 18.46 5.40 -21.84
N THR A 148 18.71 4.47 -22.75
CA THR A 148 18.70 4.69 -24.21
C THR A 148 17.36 4.27 -24.79
N GLN A 149 17.09 4.65 -26.05
CA GLN A 149 15.91 4.18 -26.78
C GLN A 149 15.84 2.65 -26.80
N GLU A 150 16.96 1.99 -27.12
CA GLU A 150 17.07 0.53 -27.18
C GLU A 150 16.76 -0.12 -25.84
N THR A 151 17.26 0.44 -24.73
CA THR A 151 16.94 -0.10 -23.40
C THR A 151 15.48 0.13 -23.02
N VAL A 152 14.85 1.22 -23.45
CA VAL A 152 13.41 1.42 -23.22
C VAL A 152 12.59 0.36 -23.97
N GLU A 153 12.91 0.15 -25.25
CA GLU A 153 12.23 -0.85 -26.09
C GLU A 153 12.47 -2.28 -25.60
N ALA A 154 13.65 -2.60 -25.08
CA ALA A 154 13.93 -3.92 -24.52
C ALA A 154 13.17 -4.19 -23.19
N CYS A 155 12.82 -3.14 -22.46
CA CYS A 155 12.13 -3.23 -21.17
C CYS A 155 10.60 -3.21 -21.28
N LEU A 156 10.04 -2.73 -22.41
CA LEU A 156 8.60 -2.58 -22.65
C LEU A 156 8.06 -3.69 -23.55
#